data_AF-A0A7X7JBR4-F1
#
_entry.id   AF-A0A7X7JBR4-F1
#
_cell.length_a   1.000
_cell.length_b   1.000
_cell.length_c   1.000
_cell.angle_alpha   90.00
_cell.angle_beta   90.00
_cell.angle_gamma   90.00
#
_symmetry.space_group_name_H-M   'P 1'
#
loop_
_entity.id
_entity.type
_entity.pdbx_description
1 polymer ?
#
loop_
_entity_poly.entity_id
_entity_poly.type
_entity_poly.pdbx_seq_one_letter_code
_entity_poly.pdbx_strand_id
1 'polypeptide(L)' 'MTPRVRVLRGAPDELELAALVAGIVAGRAGAPGASSAAARRAAADRRRWVDGAQRLRGPLARGADAWRWSGRA' A
#
# COMPACT_ATOMS: atom_id res chain seq x y z
N MET A 1 1.97 10.68 19.14
CA MET A 1 2.44 10.56 17.74
C MET A 1 1.71 9.38 17.11
N THR A 2 1.00 9.57 15.99
CA THR A 2 0.30 8.47 15.31
C THR A 2 1.30 7.65 14.47
N PRO A 3 1.29 6.31 14.55
CA PRO A 3 2.21 5.48 13.77
C PRO A 3 1.93 5.64 12.27
N ARG A 4 2.99 5.82 11.46
CA ARG A 4 2.88 5.99 10.00
C ARG A 4 2.45 4.72 9.26
N VAL A 5 2.56 3.56 9.91
CA VAL A 5 2.20 2.23 9.37
C VAL A 5 1.54 1.40 10.48
N ARG A 6 0.50 0.63 10.12
CA ARG A 6 -0.19 -0.29 11.03
C ARG A 6 -0.45 -1.62 10.33
N VAL A 7 -0.06 -2.72 10.98
CA VAL A 7 -0.40 -4.08 10.51
C VAL A 7 -1.86 -4.37 10.84
N LEU A 8 -2.67 -4.65 9.82
CA LEU A 8 -4.09 -5.00 9.99
C LEU A 8 -4.34 -6.52 9.89
N ARG A 9 -3.44 -7.25 9.21
CA ARG A 9 -3.48 -8.69 9.02
C ARG A 9 -2.06 -9.24 8.83
N GLY A 10 -1.79 -10.42 9.39
CA GLY A 10 -0.48 -11.06 9.38
C GLY A 10 0.27 -10.86 10.70
N ALA A 11 1.40 -11.54 10.84
CA ALA A 11 2.31 -11.42 11.99
C ALA A 11 3.75 -11.30 11.46
N PRO A 12 4.08 -10.16 10.81
CA PRO A 12 5.45 -9.97 10.31
C PRO A 12 6.41 -9.89 11.48
N ASP A 13 7.60 -10.43 11.31
CA ASP A 13 8.68 -10.18 12.24
C ASP A 13 9.23 -8.74 12.08
N GLU A 14 10.15 -8.36 12.97
CA GLU A 14 10.73 -7.01 12.97
C GLU A 14 11.53 -6.71 11.70
N LEU A 15 12.25 -7.69 11.17
CA LEU A 15 13.07 -7.55 9.96
C LEU A 15 12.17 -7.37 8.72
N GLU A 16 11.11 -8.17 8.62
CA GLU A 16 10.12 -8.09 7.56
C GLU A 16 9.39 -6.75 7.59
N LEU A 17 8.97 -6.29 8.77
CA LEU A 17 8.32 -4.99 8.92
C LEU A 17 9.27 -3.85 8.56
N ALA A 18 10.53 -3.91 8.99
CA ALA A 18 11.56 -2.92 8.64
C ALA A 18 11.81 -2.88 7.13
N ALA A 19 11.94 -4.05 6.49
CA ALA A 19 12.13 -4.15 5.04
C ALA A 19 10.95 -3.54 4.26
N LEU A 20 9.71 -3.80 4.71
CA LEU A 20 8.52 -3.19 4.12
C LEU A 20 8.53 -1.67 4.24
N VAL A 21 8.82 -1.14 5.44
CA VAL A 21 8.89 0.31 5.67
C VAL A 21 9.98 0.94 4.81
N ALA A 22 11.16 0.32 4.74
CA ALA A 22 12.27 0.79 3.90
C ALA A 22 11.86 0.84 2.42
N GLY A 23 11.18 -0.19 1.92
CA GLY A 23 10.65 -0.22 0.55
C GLY A 23 9.64 0.90 0.26
N ILE A 24 8.72 1.18 1.20
CA ILE A 24 7.75 2.29 1.08
C ILE A 24 8.47 3.64 1.03
N VAL A 25 9.47 3.85 1.87
CA VAL A 25 10.25 5.10 1.93
C VAL A 25 11.07 5.28 0.66
N ALA A 26 11.78 4.24 0.21
CA ALA A 26 12.54 4.25 -1.03
C ALA A 26 11.65 4.52 -2.26
N GLY A 27 10.47 3.89 -2.32
CA GLY A 27 9.51 4.11 -3.39
C GLY A 27 8.91 5.51 -3.43
N ARG A 28 8.84 6.21 -2.27
CA ARG A 28 8.37 7.61 -2.18
C ARG A 28 9.41 8.63 -2.58
N ALA A 29 10.68 8.36 -2.32
CA ALA A 29 11.78 9.25 -2.72
C ALA A 29 11.88 9.38 -4.26
N GLY A 30 11.30 8.42 -5.00
CA GLY A 30 11.44 8.33 -6.45
C GLY A 30 12.85 7.85 -6.82
N ALA A 31 12.97 7.13 -7.94
CA ALA A 31 14.29 6.72 -8.40
C ALA A 31 15.01 7.94 -9.02
N PRO A 32 16.16 8.37 -8.48
CA PRO A 32 16.95 9.41 -9.12
C PRO A 32 17.37 8.94 -10.52
N GLY A 33 17.06 9.73 -11.56
CA GLY A 33 17.31 9.38 -12.95
C GLY A 33 16.21 8.58 -13.66
N ALA A 34 15.03 8.42 -13.05
CA ALA A 34 13.90 7.79 -13.74
C ALA A 34 13.49 8.60 -14.99
N SER A 35 13.57 7.95 -16.17
CA SER A 35 13.05 8.51 -17.42
C SER A 35 11.56 8.84 -17.28
N SER A 36 11.08 9.86 -18.01
CA SER A 36 9.67 10.24 -18.06
C SER A 36 8.75 9.07 -18.45
N ALA A 37 9.24 8.10 -19.23
CA ALA A 37 8.52 6.88 -19.56
C ALA A 37 8.35 5.95 -18.34
N ALA A 38 9.41 5.76 -17.54
CA ALA A 38 9.37 4.95 -16.33
C ALA A 38 8.44 5.56 -15.27
N ALA A 39 8.48 6.90 -15.11
CA ALA A 39 7.57 7.61 -14.20
C ALA A 39 6.10 7.46 -14.62
N ARG A 40 5.79 7.58 -15.92
CA ARG A 40 4.43 7.36 -16.45
C ARG A 40 3.94 5.93 -16.24
N ARG A 41 4.80 4.93 -16.43
CA ARG A 41 4.45 3.52 -16.19
C ARG A 41 4.16 3.26 -14.72
N ALA A 42 5.01 3.73 -13.81
CA ALA A 42 4.78 3.64 -12.38
C ALA A 42 3.48 4.32 -11.93
N ALA A 43 3.13 5.46 -12.55
CA ALA A 43 1.86 6.14 -12.31
C ALA A 43 0.65 5.32 -12.81
N ALA A 44 0.75 4.71 -13.99
CA ALA A 44 -0.29 3.84 -14.55
C ALA A 44 -0.50 2.58 -13.70
N ASP A 45 0.57 1.94 -13.25
CA ASP A 45 0.51 0.76 -12.38
C ASP A 45 -0.16 1.12 -11.05
N ARG A 46 0.19 2.26 -10.45
CA ARG A 46 -0.45 2.76 -9.23
C ARG A 46 -1.95 2.98 -9.43
N ARG A 47 -2.36 3.58 -10.56
CA ARG A 47 -3.79 3.76 -10.89
C ARG A 47 -4.51 2.42 -11.01
N ARG A 48 -3.92 1.45 -11.71
CA ARG A 48 -4.49 0.11 -11.85
C ARG A 48 -4.73 -0.59 -10.50
N TRP A 49 -3.79 -0.44 -9.56
CA TRP A 49 -3.93 -0.94 -8.20
C TRP A 49 -5.06 -0.25 -7.43
N VAL A 50 -5.15 1.08 -7.51
CA VAL A 50 -6.22 1.86 -6.87
C VAL A 50 -7.58 1.46 -7.45
N ASP A 51 -7.72 1.42 -8.77
CA ASP A 51 -8.97 1.08 -9.45
C ASP A 51 -9.40 -0.37 -9.16
N GLY A 52 -8.45 -1.31 -9.12
CA GLY A 52 -8.72 -2.68 -8.70
C GLY A 52 -9.22 -2.76 -7.27
N ALA A 53 -8.60 -2.01 -6.35
CA ALA A 53 -9.05 -1.93 -4.97
C ALA A 53 -10.45 -1.30 -4.84
N GLN A 54 -10.82 -0.36 -5.72
CA GLN A 54 -12.17 0.21 -5.78
C GLN A 54 -13.21 -0.82 -6.28
N ARG A 55 -12.85 -1.69 -7.23
CA ARG A 55 -13.75 -2.74 -7.75
C ARG A 55 -14.02 -3.85 -6.75
N LEU A 56 -13.07 -4.11 -5.85
CA LEU A 56 -13.25 -5.06 -4.74
C LEU A 56 -14.10 -4.49 -3.59
N ARG A 57 -14.66 -3.29 -3.74
CA ARG A 57 -15.49 -2.65 -2.72
C ARG A 57 -16.93 -3.16 -2.77
N GLY A 58 -17.27 -4.07 -1.86
CA GLY A 58 -18.65 -4.41 -1.50
C GLY A 58 -19.16 -3.67 -0.25
N PRO A 59 -20.40 -3.93 0.21
CA PRO A 59 -20.86 -3.45 1.51
C PRO A 59 -19.95 -3.92 2.64
N LEU A 60 -19.87 -3.13 3.72
CA LEU A 60 -19.09 -3.46 4.91
C LEU A 60 -19.71 -4.65 5.64
N ALA A 61 -19.32 -5.87 5.28
CA ALA A 61 -19.75 -7.07 5.97
C ALA A 61 -18.88 -7.32 7.21
N ARG A 62 -19.51 -7.70 8.33
CA ARG A 62 -18.79 -8.28 9.46
C ARG A 62 -18.26 -9.65 9.03
N GLY A 63 -16.97 -9.94 9.27
CA GLY A 63 -16.36 -11.21 8.88
C GLY A 63 -14.83 -11.16 8.80
N ALA A 64 -14.22 -12.27 8.41
CA ALA A 64 -12.76 -12.42 8.36
C ALA A 64 -12.06 -11.41 7.43
N ASP A 65 -12.75 -10.88 6.43
CA ASP A 65 -12.26 -9.87 5.50
C ASP A 65 -12.61 -8.41 5.90
N ALA A 66 -13.23 -8.19 7.06
CA ALA A 66 -13.62 -6.86 7.52
C ALA A 66 -12.43 -5.90 7.66
N TRP A 67 -11.22 -6.42 7.90
CA TRP A 67 -9.98 -5.63 8.00
C TRP A 67 -9.66 -4.83 6.72
N ARG A 68 -10.14 -5.29 5.55
CA ARG A 68 -9.98 -4.60 4.24
C ARG A 68 -10.56 -3.18 4.25
N TRP A 69 -11.36 -2.87 5.26
CA TRP A 69 -12.08 -1.61 5.41
C TRP A 69 -11.58 -0.75 6.58
N SER A 70 -10.66 -1.27 7.41
CA SER A 70 -10.12 -0.62 8.63
C SER A 70 -9.06 0.45 8.36
N GLY A 71 -8.68 0.64 7.09
CA GLY A 71 -7.75 1.69 6.65
C GLY A 71 -8.41 3.06 6.49
N ARG A 72 -9.72 3.21 6.78
CA ARG A 72 -10.41 4.50 6.80
C ARG A 72 -10.40 5.05 8.22
N ALA A 73 -9.41 5.89 8.50
CA ALA A 73 -9.37 6.85 9.61
C ALA A 73 -8.89 8.18 9.03
#